data_AF-A0A160PCY7-F1
#
_entry.id   AF-A0A160PCY7-F1
#
_cell.length_a   1.000
_cell.length_b   1.000
_cell.length_c   1.000
_cell.angle_alpha   90.00
_cell.angle_beta   90.00
_cell.angle_gamma   90.00
#
_symmetry.space_group_name_H-M   'P 1'
#
loop_
_entity.id
_entity.type
_entity.pdbx_description
1 polymer ?
#
loop_
_entity_poly.entity_id
_entity_poly.type
_entity_poly.pdbx_seq_one_letter_code
_entity_poly.pdbx_strand_id
1 'polypeptide(L)'
;MRRRRRQAETSEVALMAVMTKAMGAFLILMVFGMKYYIPDFTSEQIAAIVRSSLGGVRTQLEASGRKLKSGDYTREDLDRLQEQIDAAVAKLAQAERDVSRLQTRLDQAASQLRRVEEERGRLRTEAEAARTEIARLKAALAEAEARARRFETEAETLRAEVARMKAEDTAALKSRIEALARENADLAARRTAVVQLRYTCADAVIVVGVSHQETREPGKAEPVIPGDGSPGYGPIVRGPDTMRPQESLDFSPLRGSREVASTWMGRALHAGDALAVYAKYLNAVPMDGSQGPSGASISCEVTSFLSSGGIAVGAPPIRVGPQRPFAFIGLVRLVGERLQAVRLDEAQTRWFAERLSAAPCKAPVCDPSSAAARGALRGYLADLYGSRLAETPIGSPGDGAGPVVDELLDRYVAGSLDQPTVTRWIDLVAADPKQAAGAPSGPSDALAGEMRPRLSAAGVPQAVADAFLRRASFGWWSPAEREARLRRAGIAPLPGELEAQAAATRALPGHVALIKPMVEEGAMTAAQGLEWLALVTRAREAGRPREGAAGPPVPNPPPQVQRLAEGLGAKGFPEPFILIVHGLADAGSLKAADALDLLARTKGRERR
;
A
#
# COMPACT_ATOMS: atom_id res chain seq x y z
N MET A 1 53.81 18.17 -23.90
CA MET A 1 54.95 17.69 -24.71
C MET A 1 54.75 18.13 -26.16
N ARG A 2 55.62 19.03 -26.64
CA ARG A 2 55.66 19.59 -28.00
C ARG A 2 56.77 18.89 -28.78
N ARG A 3 56.47 18.31 -29.95
CA ARG A 3 57.40 18.10 -31.09
C ARG A 3 56.58 17.58 -32.28
N ARG A 4 56.32 18.43 -33.28
CA ARG A 4 57.02 18.51 -34.59
C ARG A 4 57.05 17.17 -35.34
N ARG A 5 56.27 17.08 -36.41
CA ARG A 5 56.70 16.65 -37.76
C ARG A 5 55.52 16.73 -38.73
N ARG A 6 55.71 17.50 -39.82
CA ARG A 6 55.29 17.23 -41.21
C ARG A 6 55.43 18.55 -41.98
N GLN A 7 56.62 18.76 -42.52
CA GLN A 7 56.95 19.89 -43.40
C GLN A 7 57.86 19.39 -44.54
N ALA A 8 57.59 18.19 -45.05
CA ALA A 8 58.38 17.54 -46.11
C ALA A 8 57.57 17.20 -47.38
N GLU A 9 56.23 17.30 -47.35
CA GLU A 9 55.42 16.86 -48.49
C GLU A 9 55.17 17.97 -49.54
N THR A 10 55.40 19.24 -49.21
CA THR A 10 55.18 20.35 -50.16
C THR A 10 56.33 20.57 -51.15
N SER A 11 57.53 20.06 -50.87
CA SER A 11 58.67 20.17 -51.79
C SER A 11 58.62 19.14 -52.92
N GLU A 12 58.08 17.95 -52.69
CA GLU A 12 57.99 16.90 -53.72
C GLU A 12 56.89 17.21 -54.74
N VAL A 13 55.75 17.73 -54.31
CA VAL A 13 54.66 18.15 -55.21
C VAL A 13 55.08 19.33 -56.09
N ALA A 14 55.85 20.27 -55.56
CA ALA A 14 56.40 21.38 -56.33
C ALA A 14 57.44 20.91 -57.37
N LEU A 15 58.30 19.94 -57.01
CA LEU A 15 59.30 19.38 -57.93
C LEU A 15 58.65 18.60 -59.08
N MET A 16 57.60 17.84 -58.80
CA MET A 16 56.86 17.08 -59.83
C MET A 16 56.17 18.02 -60.85
N ALA A 17 55.59 19.12 -60.38
CA ALA A 17 54.94 20.12 -61.24
C ALA A 17 55.94 20.85 -62.16
N VAL A 18 57.16 21.12 -61.67
CA VAL A 18 58.22 21.74 -62.48
C VAL A 18 58.76 20.76 -63.53
N MET A 19 58.94 19.48 -63.19
CA MET A 19 59.38 18.46 -64.15
C MET A 19 58.37 18.20 -65.27
N THR A 20 57.07 18.16 -64.96
CA THR A 20 56.04 18.00 -66.02
C THR A 20 55.97 19.20 -66.94
N LYS A 21 56.17 20.43 -66.41
CA LYS A 21 56.19 21.65 -67.22
C LYS A 21 57.44 21.73 -68.11
N ALA A 22 58.59 21.28 -67.61
CA ALA A 22 59.83 21.20 -68.37
C ALA A 22 59.77 20.13 -69.48
N MET A 23 59.22 18.94 -69.19
CA MET A 23 59.00 17.90 -70.21
C MET A 23 57.98 18.34 -71.27
N GLY A 24 56.92 19.05 -70.88
CA GLY A 24 55.94 19.62 -71.82
C GLY A 24 56.57 20.64 -72.78
N ALA A 25 57.43 21.53 -72.27
CA ALA A 25 58.15 22.50 -73.10
C ALA A 25 59.16 21.83 -74.05
N PHE A 26 59.85 20.78 -73.60
CA PHE A 26 60.79 20.02 -74.42
C PHE A 26 60.10 19.26 -75.56
N LEU A 27 58.92 18.66 -75.30
CA LEU A 27 58.11 18.00 -76.34
C LEU A 27 57.60 18.99 -77.38
N ILE A 28 57.17 20.19 -76.99
CA ILE A 28 56.76 21.24 -77.93
C ILE A 28 57.95 21.68 -78.80
N LEU A 29 59.13 21.90 -78.22
CA LEU A 29 60.35 22.25 -78.97
C LEU A 29 60.79 21.15 -79.93
N MET A 30 60.68 19.88 -79.55
CA MET A 30 61.06 18.75 -80.40
C MET A 30 60.06 18.56 -81.57
N VAL A 31 58.76 18.78 -81.34
CA VAL A 31 57.73 18.73 -82.38
C VAL A 31 57.87 19.90 -83.37
N PHE A 32 58.26 21.09 -82.92
CA PHE A 32 58.57 22.21 -83.82
C PHE A 32 59.94 22.04 -84.52
N GLY A 33 60.94 21.44 -83.85
CA GLY A 33 62.27 21.19 -84.42
C GLY A 33 62.27 20.15 -85.55
N MET A 34 61.38 19.15 -85.50
CA MET A 34 61.28 18.13 -86.56
C MET A 34 60.56 18.59 -87.84
N LYS A 35 59.86 19.74 -87.82
CA LYS A 35 59.27 20.32 -89.05
C LYS A 35 60.31 20.88 -90.02
N TYR A 36 61.57 21.04 -89.59
CA TYR A 36 62.67 21.60 -90.40
C TYR A 36 63.65 20.55 -90.94
N TYR A 37 63.39 19.25 -90.78
CA TYR A 37 64.28 18.18 -91.19
C TYR A 37 63.64 17.15 -92.12
N ILE A 38 62.75 17.62 -93.01
CA ILE A 38 62.47 16.90 -94.25
C ILE A 38 63.24 17.69 -95.32
N PRO A 39 64.32 17.13 -95.91
CA PRO A 39 64.86 17.73 -97.12
C PRO A 39 63.73 17.65 -98.16
N ASP A 40 63.12 18.80 -98.45
CA ASP A 40 62.29 18.99 -99.63
C ASP A 40 63.20 18.75 -100.83
N PHE A 41 63.32 17.49 -101.24
CA PHE A 41 63.71 17.12 -102.59
C PHE A 41 62.55 17.56 -103.47
N THR A 42 62.47 18.87 -103.72
CA THR A 42 61.50 19.43 -104.63
C THR A 42 61.63 18.66 -105.93
N SER A 43 60.50 18.26 -106.50
CA SER A 43 60.41 17.70 -107.84
C SER A 43 61.16 18.56 -108.87
N GLU A 44 61.38 19.86 -108.57
CA GLU A 44 62.28 20.77 -109.29
C GLU A 44 63.77 20.38 -109.24
N GLN A 45 64.34 19.95 -108.11
CA GLN A 45 65.75 19.53 -108.05
C GLN A 45 65.99 18.21 -108.80
N ILE A 46 65.06 17.25 -108.68
CA ILE A 46 65.12 16.00 -109.45
C ILE A 46 64.88 16.29 -110.94
N ALA A 47 63.92 17.15 -111.28
CA ALA A 47 63.71 17.60 -112.67
C ALA A 47 64.89 18.41 -113.21
N ALA A 48 65.61 19.18 -112.40
CA ALA A 48 66.80 19.93 -112.81
C ALA A 48 68.00 19.01 -113.08
N ILE A 49 68.21 17.97 -112.26
CA ILE A 49 69.26 16.97 -112.48
C ILE A 49 68.94 16.13 -113.73
N VAL A 50 67.68 15.69 -113.89
CA VAL A 50 67.23 14.95 -115.08
C VAL A 50 67.27 15.82 -116.34
N ARG A 51 66.85 17.10 -116.28
CA ARG A 51 66.99 18.05 -117.40
C ARG A 51 68.43 18.39 -117.74
N SER A 52 69.32 18.52 -116.76
CA SER A 52 70.75 18.77 -117.04
C SER A 52 71.43 17.55 -117.66
N SER A 53 71.05 16.35 -117.22
CA SER A 53 71.55 15.08 -117.75
C SER A 53 71.02 14.82 -119.18
N LEU A 54 69.72 15.06 -119.42
CA LEU A 54 69.11 15.00 -120.75
C LEU A 54 69.62 16.11 -121.68
N GLY A 55 69.87 17.32 -121.15
CA GLY A 55 70.46 18.44 -121.87
C GLY A 55 71.87 18.11 -122.35
N GLY A 56 72.71 17.54 -121.47
CA GLY A 56 74.06 17.09 -121.80
C GLY A 56 74.08 15.99 -122.88
N VAL A 57 73.21 14.98 -122.74
CA VAL A 57 73.06 13.91 -123.75
C VAL A 57 72.56 14.47 -125.09
N ARG A 58 71.60 15.40 -125.07
CA ARG A 58 71.08 16.04 -126.29
C ARG A 58 72.14 16.86 -127.02
N THR A 59 72.95 17.63 -126.30
CA THR A 59 74.08 18.38 -126.89
C THR A 59 75.16 17.46 -127.46
N GLN A 60 75.45 16.33 -126.81
CA GLN A 60 76.37 15.32 -127.37
C GLN A 60 75.79 14.65 -128.61
N LEU A 61 74.50 14.32 -128.61
CA LEU A 61 73.81 13.71 -129.75
C LEU A 61 73.74 14.66 -130.96
N GLU A 62 73.50 15.96 -130.74
CA GLU A 62 73.48 16.99 -131.79
C GLU A 62 74.88 17.31 -132.35
N ALA A 63 75.93 17.24 -131.51
CA ALA A 63 77.32 17.37 -131.96
C ALA A 63 77.75 16.17 -132.82
N SER A 64 77.37 14.97 -132.41
CA SER A 64 77.55 13.71 -133.15
C SER A 64 76.75 13.70 -134.46
N GLY A 65 75.51 14.17 -134.45
CA GLY A 65 74.66 14.29 -135.64
C GLY A 65 75.16 15.31 -136.68
N ARG A 66 75.83 16.39 -136.25
CA ARG A 66 76.46 17.36 -137.17
C ARG A 66 77.70 16.82 -137.84
N LYS A 67 78.51 16.02 -137.13
CA LYS A 67 79.64 15.31 -137.74
C LYS A 67 79.15 14.28 -138.76
N LEU A 68 78.00 13.61 -138.55
CA LEU A 68 77.47 12.53 -139.44
C LEU A 68 77.23 12.98 -140.88
N LYS A 69 77.09 14.28 -141.11
CA LYS A 69 76.86 14.86 -142.44
C LYS A 69 78.13 15.16 -143.26
N SER A 70 79.34 15.16 -142.69
CA SER A 70 80.56 15.61 -143.39
C SER A 70 81.36 14.50 -144.09
N GLY A 71 80.87 13.26 -144.10
CA GLY A 71 81.27 12.23 -145.09
C GLY A 71 82.64 11.54 -144.91
N ASP A 72 83.60 12.10 -144.18
CA ASP A 72 84.86 11.41 -143.86
C ASP A 72 84.81 10.83 -142.45
N TYR A 73 84.48 9.55 -142.37
CA TYR A 73 84.53 8.78 -141.12
C TYR A 73 85.76 7.91 -141.10
N THR A 74 86.63 8.17 -140.12
CA THR A 74 87.66 7.21 -139.74
C THR A 74 87.02 6.14 -138.84
N ARG A 75 87.58 4.93 -138.82
CA ARG A 75 87.08 3.82 -137.98
C ARG A 75 87.00 4.22 -136.50
N GLU A 76 87.90 5.09 -136.06
CA GLU A 76 87.98 5.65 -134.71
C GLU A 76 86.75 6.50 -134.31
N ASP A 77 86.09 7.16 -135.27
CA ASP A 77 84.91 7.98 -134.99
C ASP A 77 83.63 7.15 -134.79
N LEU A 78 83.51 6.01 -135.49
CA LEU A 78 82.43 5.05 -135.28
C LEU A 78 82.56 4.37 -133.90
N ASP A 79 83.77 4.00 -133.51
CA ASP A 79 84.03 3.41 -132.20
C ASP A 79 83.66 4.38 -131.06
N ARG A 80 83.99 5.68 -131.19
CA ARG A 80 83.58 6.71 -130.21
C ARG A 80 82.07 6.92 -130.13
N LEU A 81 81.36 6.85 -131.26
CA LEU A 81 79.90 6.98 -131.27
C LEU A 81 79.23 5.78 -130.60
N GLN A 82 79.75 4.58 -130.86
CA GLN A 82 79.28 3.37 -130.19
C GLN A 82 79.51 3.47 -128.67
N GLU A 83 80.69 3.92 -128.23
CA GLU A 83 80.99 4.17 -126.81
C GLU A 83 80.01 5.17 -126.17
N GLN A 84 79.64 6.24 -126.87
CA GLN A 84 78.67 7.22 -126.38
C GLN A 84 77.26 6.66 -126.27
N ILE A 85 76.83 5.84 -127.24
CA ILE A 85 75.53 5.16 -127.22
C ILE A 85 75.49 4.18 -126.05
N ASP A 86 76.52 3.36 -125.88
CA ASP A 86 76.60 2.38 -124.79
C ASP A 86 76.60 3.10 -123.42
N ALA A 87 77.30 4.23 -123.30
CA ALA A 87 77.28 5.07 -122.10
C ALA A 87 75.89 5.70 -121.84
N ALA A 88 75.17 6.11 -122.88
CA ALA A 88 73.82 6.68 -122.76
C ALA A 88 72.79 5.60 -122.36
N VAL A 89 72.87 4.41 -122.95
CA VAL A 89 72.04 3.25 -122.59
C VAL A 89 72.30 2.85 -121.13
N ALA A 90 73.56 2.81 -120.71
CA ALA A 90 73.91 2.51 -119.32
C ALA A 90 73.34 3.56 -118.34
N LYS A 91 73.39 4.85 -118.69
CA LYS A 91 72.77 5.94 -117.89
C LYS A 91 71.24 5.85 -117.84
N LEU A 92 70.59 5.51 -118.95
CA LEU A 92 69.14 5.33 -118.98
C LEU A 92 68.71 4.14 -118.11
N ALA A 93 69.38 2.99 -118.24
CA ALA A 93 69.14 1.83 -117.40
C ALA A 93 69.42 2.11 -115.90
N GLN A 94 70.34 3.03 -115.59
CA GLN A 94 70.56 3.49 -114.21
C GLN A 94 69.40 4.38 -113.74
N ALA A 95 68.95 5.34 -114.56
CA ALA A 95 67.84 6.22 -114.23
C ALA A 95 66.53 5.45 -114.01
N GLU A 96 66.23 4.44 -114.82
CA GLU A 96 65.05 3.57 -114.64
C GLU A 96 65.11 2.80 -113.31
N ARG A 97 66.29 2.29 -112.94
CA ARG A 97 66.51 1.65 -111.64
C ARG A 97 66.32 2.63 -110.48
N ASP A 98 66.81 3.86 -110.62
CA ASP A 98 66.64 4.90 -109.60
C ASP A 98 65.18 5.35 -109.46
N VAL A 99 64.44 5.49 -110.57
CA VAL A 99 63.00 5.78 -110.56
C VAL A 99 62.22 4.67 -109.87
N SER A 100 62.48 3.40 -110.19
CA SER A 100 61.83 2.26 -109.54
C SER A 100 62.13 2.21 -108.03
N ARG A 101 63.37 2.50 -107.63
CA ARG A 101 63.77 2.61 -106.22
C ARG A 101 63.07 3.77 -105.51
N LEU A 102 62.95 4.93 -106.16
CA LEU A 102 62.26 6.10 -105.62
C LEU A 102 60.75 5.87 -105.49
N GLN A 103 60.11 5.20 -106.45
CA GLN A 103 58.70 4.79 -106.35
C GLN A 103 58.48 3.86 -105.15
N THR A 104 59.33 2.86 -104.99
CA THR A 104 59.25 1.94 -103.83
C THR A 104 59.39 2.69 -102.51
N ARG A 105 60.30 3.67 -102.42
CA ARG A 105 60.47 4.52 -101.23
C ARG A 105 59.27 5.43 -100.99
N LEU A 106 58.67 5.98 -102.05
CA LEU A 106 57.48 6.82 -101.97
C LEU A 106 56.29 6.01 -101.45
N ASP A 107 56.09 4.79 -101.96
CA ASP A 107 55.03 3.88 -101.50
C ASP A 107 55.21 3.48 -100.03
N GLN A 108 56.46 3.20 -99.61
CA GLN A 108 56.79 2.94 -98.21
C GLN A 108 56.51 4.15 -97.32
N ALA A 109 56.92 5.36 -97.73
CA ALA A 109 56.66 6.58 -96.99
C ALA A 109 55.16 6.90 -96.90
N ALA A 110 54.40 6.70 -97.98
CA ALA A 110 52.94 6.88 -97.99
C ALA A 110 52.25 5.88 -97.07
N SER A 111 52.72 4.62 -97.02
CA SER A 111 52.21 3.61 -96.09
C SER A 111 52.51 3.98 -94.63
N GLN A 112 53.73 4.44 -94.33
CA GLN A 112 54.11 4.91 -92.99
C GLN A 112 53.27 6.12 -92.56
N LEU A 113 53.05 7.07 -93.46
CA LEU A 113 52.22 8.26 -93.18
C LEU A 113 50.79 7.86 -92.80
N ARG A 114 50.16 6.94 -93.55
CA ARG A 114 48.82 6.44 -93.21
C ARG A 114 48.77 5.80 -91.83
N ARG A 115 49.75 4.96 -91.47
CA ARG A 115 49.84 4.33 -90.13
C ARG A 115 49.94 5.37 -89.02
N VAL A 116 50.76 6.41 -89.22
CA VAL A 116 50.92 7.51 -88.26
C VAL A 116 49.62 8.32 -88.13
N GLU A 117 48.90 8.54 -89.23
CA GLU A 117 47.61 9.24 -89.20
C GLU A 117 46.53 8.43 -88.46
N GLU A 118 46.48 7.12 -88.68
CA GLU A 118 45.61 6.18 -87.95
C GLU A 118 45.93 6.18 -86.45
N GLU A 119 47.21 6.06 -86.08
CA GLU A 119 47.67 6.10 -84.69
C GLU A 119 47.35 7.43 -84.02
N ARG A 120 47.57 8.55 -84.72
CA ARG A 120 47.17 9.89 -84.26
C ARG A 120 45.65 9.97 -84.04
N GLY A 121 44.86 9.40 -84.93
CA GLY A 121 43.41 9.33 -84.80
C GLY A 121 42.98 8.57 -83.55
N ARG A 122 43.57 7.39 -83.32
CA ARG A 122 43.32 6.57 -82.13
C ARG A 122 43.70 7.29 -80.83
N LEU A 123 44.92 7.84 -80.75
CA LEU A 123 45.41 8.57 -79.58
C LEU A 123 44.54 9.79 -79.25
N ARG A 124 44.00 10.48 -80.26
CA ARG A 124 43.08 11.60 -80.06
C ARG A 124 41.78 11.15 -79.40
N THR A 125 41.21 10.03 -79.86
CA THR A 125 39.99 9.45 -79.26
C THR A 125 40.24 9.00 -77.82
N GLU A 126 41.37 8.33 -77.56
CA GLU A 126 41.76 7.91 -76.20
C GLU A 126 41.95 9.13 -75.28
N ALA A 127 42.55 10.21 -75.78
CA ALA A 127 42.73 11.44 -75.02
C ALA A 127 41.41 12.13 -74.64
N GLU A 128 40.42 12.18 -75.55
CA GLU A 128 39.10 12.74 -75.25
C GLU A 128 38.31 11.85 -74.28
N ALA A 129 38.41 10.52 -74.40
CA ALA A 129 37.82 9.59 -73.44
C ALA A 129 38.42 9.78 -72.04
N ALA A 130 39.75 9.89 -71.93
CA ALA A 130 40.44 10.16 -70.67
C ALA A 130 40.03 11.51 -70.05
N ARG A 131 39.87 12.56 -70.86
CA ARG A 131 39.39 13.88 -70.38
C ARG A 131 37.98 13.79 -69.80
N THR A 132 37.10 13.05 -70.48
CA THR A 132 35.72 12.84 -70.03
C THR A 132 35.69 12.09 -68.70
N GLU A 133 36.51 11.03 -68.57
CA GLU A 133 36.61 10.27 -67.32
C GLU A 133 37.20 11.10 -66.18
N ILE A 134 38.24 11.91 -66.44
CA ILE A 134 38.79 12.84 -65.44
C ILE A 134 37.72 13.83 -64.97
N ALA A 135 36.89 14.37 -65.89
CA ALA A 135 35.81 15.27 -65.51
C ALA A 135 34.76 14.57 -64.63
N ARG A 136 34.38 13.33 -64.97
CA ARG A 136 33.47 12.50 -64.19
C ARG A 136 34.01 12.21 -62.78
N LEU A 137 35.28 11.82 -62.68
CA LEU A 137 35.94 11.54 -61.40
C LEU A 137 36.05 12.79 -60.53
N LYS A 138 36.34 13.97 -61.13
CA LYS A 138 36.34 15.24 -60.40
C LYS A 138 34.97 15.59 -59.83
N ALA A 139 33.90 15.38 -60.60
CA ALA A 139 32.53 15.60 -60.13
C ALA A 139 32.17 14.64 -58.98
N ALA A 140 32.49 13.35 -59.12
CA ALA A 140 32.26 12.35 -58.08
C ALA A 140 33.05 12.64 -56.79
N LEU A 141 34.29 13.12 -56.92
CA LEU A 141 35.10 13.54 -55.77
C LEU A 141 34.48 14.73 -55.04
N ALA A 142 34.04 15.76 -55.78
CA ALA A 142 33.38 16.93 -55.20
C ALA A 142 32.08 16.54 -54.46
N GLU A 143 31.29 15.61 -55.01
CA GLU A 143 30.10 15.09 -54.33
C GLU A 143 30.45 14.29 -53.07
N ALA A 144 31.49 13.46 -53.11
CA ALA A 144 31.97 12.72 -51.95
C ALA A 144 32.45 13.65 -50.83
N GLU A 145 33.19 14.72 -51.16
CA GLU A 145 33.62 15.74 -50.21
C GLU A 145 32.43 16.50 -49.59
N ALA A 146 31.41 16.83 -50.41
CA ALA A 146 30.20 17.46 -49.91
C ALA A 146 29.43 16.55 -48.94
N ARG A 147 29.34 15.25 -49.24
CA ARG A 147 28.72 14.26 -48.32
C ARG A 147 29.52 14.10 -47.03
N ALA A 148 30.85 14.04 -47.11
CA ALA A 148 31.71 13.94 -45.93
C ALA A 148 31.49 15.13 -44.98
N ARG A 149 31.46 16.36 -45.51
CA ARG A 149 31.17 17.58 -44.72
C ARG A 149 29.79 17.56 -44.06
N ARG A 150 28.77 17.04 -44.75
CA ARG A 150 27.42 16.88 -44.18
C ARG A 150 27.44 15.89 -43.01
N PHE A 151 28.06 14.73 -43.19
CA PHE A 151 28.17 13.73 -42.12
C PHE A 151 29.00 14.23 -40.92
N GLU A 152 30.04 15.02 -41.15
CA GLU A 152 30.78 15.67 -40.06
C GLU A 152 29.88 16.62 -39.26
N THR A 153 29.09 17.45 -39.94
CA THR A 153 28.14 18.39 -39.31
C THR A 153 27.04 17.65 -38.53
N GLU A 154 26.48 16.59 -39.10
CA GLU A 154 25.49 15.73 -38.42
C GLU A 154 26.09 15.05 -37.19
N ALA A 155 27.32 14.53 -37.29
CA ALA A 155 28.01 13.91 -36.17
C ALA A 155 28.30 14.90 -35.04
N GLU A 156 28.66 16.15 -35.34
CA GLU A 156 28.83 17.21 -34.34
C GLU A 156 27.50 17.56 -33.66
N THR A 157 26.42 17.68 -34.44
CA THR A 157 25.08 17.96 -33.92
C THR A 157 24.61 16.85 -32.98
N LEU A 158 24.73 15.58 -33.39
CA LEU A 158 24.37 14.43 -32.57
C LEU A 158 25.21 14.36 -31.29
N ARG A 159 26.52 14.68 -31.35
CA ARG A 159 27.37 14.74 -30.15
C ARG A 159 26.90 15.82 -29.17
N ALA A 160 26.50 16.99 -29.68
CA ALA A 160 25.97 18.07 -28.86
C ALA A 160 24.62 17.67 -28.22
N GLU A 161 23.72 17.03 -28.96
CA GLU A 161 22.46 16.53 -28.44
C GLU A 161 22.65 15.47 -27.35
N VAL A 162 23.55 14.51 -27.57
CA VAL A 162 23.88 13.48 -26.56
C VAL A 162 24.49 14.12 -25.31
N ALA A 163 25.36 15.11 -25.46
CA ALA A 163 25.94 15.83 -24.32
C ALA A 163 24.86 16.58 -23.53
N ARG A 164 23.92 17.23 -24.22
CA ARG A 164 22.79 17.93 -23.61
C ARG A 164 21.87 16.96 -22.86
N MET A 165 21.41 15.89 -23.52
CA MET A 165 20.54 14.88 -22.89
C MET A 165 21.19 14.26 -21.66
N LYS A 166 22.48 13.90 -21.74
CA LYS A 166 23.21 13.38 -20.57
C LYS A 166 23.27 14.38 -19.42
N ALA A 167 23.46 15.67 -19.71
CA ALA A 167 23.49 16.70 -18.68
C ALA A 167 22.10 16.90 -18.03
N GLU A 168 21.04 16.96 -18.84
CA GLU A 168 19.65 17.10 -18.39
C GLU A 168 19.21 15.90 -17.53
N ASP A 169 19.43 14.66 -18.02
CA ASP A 169 19.07 13.43 -17.31
C ASP A 169 19.84 13.30 -15.99
N THR A 170 21.14 13.60 -15.99
CA THR A 170 21.96 13.52 -14.77
C THR A 170 21.50 14.52 -13.71
N ALA A 171 21.17 15.75 -14.11
CA ALA A 171 20.66 16.76 -13.20
C ALA A 171 19.28 16.40 -12.64
N ALA A 172 18.36 15.94 -13.49
CA ALA A 172 17.02 15.52 -13.10
C ALA A 172 17.06 14.30 -12.15
N LEU A 173 17.86 13.28 -12.47
CA LEU A 173 18.06 12.11 -11.62
C LEU A 173 18.68 12.48 -10.28
N LYS A 174 19.70 13.35 -10.26
CA LYS A 174 20.30 13.82 -9.01
C LYS A 174 19.29 14.55 -8.13
N SER A 175 18.50 15.46 -8.70
CA SER A 175 17.43 16.16 -7.96
C SER A 175 16.39 15.19 -7.40
N ARG A 176 16.03 14.14 -8.15
CA ARG A 176 15.07 13.12 -7.69
C ARG A 176 15.65 12.25 -6.58
N ILE A 177 16.94 11.87 -6.67
CA ILE A 177 17.64 11.15 -5.60
C ILE A 177 17.69 11.99 -4.34
N GLU A 178 18.01 13.29 -4.43
CA GLU A 178 18.02 14.20 -3.28
C GLU A 178 16.63 14.38 -2.66
N ALA A 179 15.57 14.46 -3.49
CA ALA A 179 14.20 14.54 -3.01
C ALA A 179 13.78 13.25 -2.27
N LEU A 180 14.05 12.09 -2.86
CA LEU A 180 13.78 10.78 -2.24
C LEU A 180 14.63 10.57 -0.98
N ALA A 181 15.86 11.06 -0.95
CA ALA A 181 16.70 11.01 0.25
C ALA A 181 16.12 11.87 1.38
N ARG A 182 15.59 13.06 1.07
CA ARG A 182 14.87 13.89 2.05
C ARG A 182 13.59 13.21 2.54
N GLU A 183 12.80 12.62 1.64
CA GLU A 183 11.59 11.89 2.00
C GLU A 183 11.90 10.67 2.87
N ASN A 184 12.92 9.88 2.51
CA ASN A 184 13.36 8.74 3.32
C ASN A 184 13.89 9.18 4.69
N ALA A 185 14.61 10.29 4.78
CA ALA A 185 15.06 10.83 6.06
C ALA A 185 13.87 11.26 6.93
N ASP A 186 12.84 11.88 6.35
CA ASP A 186 11.61 12.25 7.04
C ASP A 186 10.85 11.01 7.54
N LEU A 187 10.63 10.02 6.67
CA LEU A 187 9.99 8.76 7.04
C LEU A 187 10.78 8.00 8.10
N ALA A 188 12.11 7.97 8.00
CA ALA A 188 12.99 7.36 8.98
C ALA A 188 13.05 8.14 10.31
N ALA A 189 12.61 9.40 10.35
CA ALA A 189 12.48 10.19 11.58
C ALA A 189 11.13 9.97 12.27
N ARG A 190 10.08 9.56 11.54
CA ARG A 190 8.77 9.26 12.11
C ARG A 190 8.85 8.05 13.04
N ARG A 191 8.16 8.13 14.17
CA ARG A 191 8.06 7.04 15.14
C ARG A 191 6.60 6.65 15.37
N THR A 192 6.39 5.36 15.61
CA THR A 192 5.09 4.81 16.00
C THR A 192 5.00 4.79 17.51
N ALA A 193 4.02 5.50 18.07
CA ALA A 193 3.62 5.30 19.46
C ALA A 193 2.35 4.46 19.54
N VAL A 194 2.28 3.69 20.61
CA VAL A 194 1.11 2.90 21.00
C VAL A 194 0.74 3.30 22.41
N VAL A 195 -0.53 3.65 22.60
CA VAL A 195 -1.13 3.89 23.91
C VAL A 195 -2.25 2.88 24.06
N GLN A 196 -2.16 2.03 25.07
CA GLN A 196 -3.17 1.00 25.35
C GLN A 196 -3.75 1.19 26.74
N LEU A 197 -5.08 1.18 26.83
CA LEU A 197 -5.83 1.09 28.08
C LEU A 197 -6.37 -0.33 28.22
N ARG A 198 -6.26 -0.91 29.41
CA ARG A 198 -6.76 -2.24 29.75
C ARG A 198 -7.61 -2.18 31.01
N TYR A 199 -8.79 -2.79 30.96
CA TYR A 199 -9.78 -2.73 32.04
C TYR A 199 -10.77 -3.90 32.01
N THR A 200 -11.43 -4.20 33.13
CA THR A 200 -12.30 -5.39 33.31
C THR A 200 -13.74 -5.05 33.69
N CYS A 201 -14.25 -3.96 33.12
CA CYS A 201 -15.52 -3.36 33.55
C CYS A 201 -16.63 -3.74 32.58
N ALA A 202 -17.32 -4.84 32.90
CA ALA A 202 -18.55 -5.36 32.26
C ALA A 202 -18.87 -4.77 30.87
N ASP A 203 -19.74 -3.75 30.81
CA ASP A 203 -20.20 -3.12 29.56
C ASP A 203 -19.70 -1.68 29.42
N ALA A 204 -18.64 -1.31 30.15
CA ALA A 204 -18.05 0.00 30.03
C ALA A 204 -17.27 0.08 28.71
N VAL A 205 -17.59 1.10 27.91
CA VAL A 205 -16.83 1.48 26.72
C VAL A 205 -15.87 2.57 27.16
N ILE A 206 -14.63 2.19 27.46
CA ILE A 206 -13.57 3.12 27.85
C ILE A 206 -12.55 3.17 26.72
N VAL A 207 -12.48 4.32 26.05
CA VAL A 207 -11.54 4.52 24.94
C VAL A 207 -10.42 5.46 25.34
N VAL A 208 -9.26 5.26 24.72
CA VAL A 208 -8.15 6.19 24.83
C VAL A 208 -8.43 7.46 24.02
N GLY A 209 -8.11 8.60 24.61
CA GLY A 209 -8.03 9.89 23.93
C GLY A 209 -6.59 10.40 23.93
N VAL A 210 -6.15 10.94 22.80
CA VAL A 210 -4.82 11.53 22.67
C VAL A 210 -4.94 12.93 22.08
N SER A 211 -4.36 13.92 22.73
CA SER A 211 -4.22 15.28 22.20
C SER A 211 -2.76 15.59 21.95
N HIS A 212 -2.45 15.97 20.71
CA HIS A 212 -1.10 16.33 20.30
C HIS A 212 -0.77 17.76 20.68
N GLN A 213 0.42 17.98 21.23
CA GLN A 213 1.00 19.31 21.30
C GLN A 213 1.47 19.73 19.90
N GLU A 214 1.08 20.92 19.43
CA GLU A 214 1.62 21.46 18.18
C GLU A 214 3.03 21.97 18.43
N THR A 215 4.02 21.35 17.79
CA THR A 215 5.43 21.77 17.85
C THR A 215 5.68 22.87 16.82
N ARG A 216 6.19 24.04 17.24
CA ARG A 216 6.50 25.13 16.29
C ARG A 216 7.80 24.89 15.55
N GLU A 217 8.76 24.27 16.25
CA GLU A 217 10.05 23.88 15.69
C GLU A 217 10.26 22.37 15.88
N PRO A 218 10.31 21.58 14.78
CA PRO A 218 10.58 20.15 14.86
C PRO A 218 11.87 19.86 15.65
N GLY A 219 11.82 18.89 16.57
CA GLY A 219 12.97 18.55 17.41
C GLY A 219 13.15 19.42 18.66
N LYS A 220 12.44 20.55 18.80
CA LYS A 220 12.45 21.36 20.03
C LYS A 220 11.20 21.10 20.86
N ALA A 221 11.42 20.86 22.15
CA ALA A 221 10.33 20.66 23.09
C ALA A 221 9.64 22.00 23.42
N GLU A 222 8.34 22.09 23.12
CA GLU A 222 7.50 23.20 23.56
C GLU A 222 7.24 23.13 25.08
N PRO A 223 7.11 24.29 25.77
CA PRO A 223 6.70 24.31 27.16
C PRO A 223 5.33 23.67 27.33
N VAL A 224 5.09 22.99 28.46
CA VAL A 224 3.83 22.26 28.72
C VAL A 224 2.62 23.19 28.64
N ILE A 225 2.74 24.39 29.21
CA ILE A 225 1.75 25.45 29.05
C ILE A 225 2.34 26.45 28.04
N PRO A 226 1.67 26.70 26.91
CA PRO A 226 2.12 27.71 25.95
C PRO A 226 2.13 29.10 26.57
N GLY A 227 3.24 29.82 26.43
CA GLY A 227 3.40 31.19 26.97
C GLY A 227 2.69 32.29 26.18
N ASP A 228 2.20 31.99 24.97
CA ASP A 228 1.54 32.93 24.05
C ASP A 228 0.00 32.88 24.13
N GLY A 229 -0.56 32.09 25.05
CA GLY A 229 -2.00 31.89 25.17
C GLY A 229 -2.63 31.01 24.09
N SER A 230 -1.82 30.42 23.18
CA SER A 230 -2.30 29.40 22.26
C SER A 230 -2.80 28.16 23.03
N PRO A 231 -3.72 27.35 22.46
CA PRO A 231 -4.20 26.17 23.14
C PRO A 231 -3.10 25.13 23.36
N GLY A 232 -1.98 25.16 22.62
CA GLY A 232 -0.83 24.25 22.80
C GLY A 232 -1.07 22.82 22.38
N TYR A 233 -2.18 22.24 22.79
CA TYR A 233 -2.64 20.92 22.41
C TYR A 233 -3.89 21.03 21.55
N GLY A 234 -4.04 20.08 20.64
CA GLY A 234 -5.25 19.89 19.86
C GLY A 234 -6.51 19.81 20.74
N PRO A 235 -7.70 19.99 20.16
CA PRO A 235 -8.94 20.01 20.90
C PRO A 235 -9.11 18.69 21.68
N ILE A 236 -9.32 18.82 22.99
CA ILE A 236 -9.75 17.68 23.82
C ILE A 236 -11.23 17.48 23.51
N VAL A 237 -11.56 16.39 22.83
CA VAL A 237 -12.95 16.04 22.56
C VAL A 237 -13.37 14.95 23.53
N ARG A 238 -14.49 15.13 24.20
CA ARG A 238 -15.04 14.12 25.12
C ARG A 238 -15.73 12.95 24.39
N GLY A 239 -16.06 13.13 23.11
CA GLY A 239 -16.70 12.11 22.27
C GLY A 239 -15.71 11.26 21.47
N PRO A 240 -16.24 10.50 20.48
CA PRO A 240 -15.41 9.87 19.45
C PRO A 240 -14.61 10.95 18.72
N ASP A 241 -13.30 10.74 18.59
CA ASP A 241 -12.40 11.71 17.97
C ASP A 241 -12.46 11.62 16.45
N THR A 242 -12.26 12.76 15.78
CA THR A 242 -11.71 12.75 14.43
C THR A 242 -10.22 12.45 14.53
N MET A 243 -9.86 11.19 14.29
CA MET A 243 -8.45 10.78 14.24
C MET A 243 -7.73 11.44 13.07
N ARG A 244 -6.44 11.72 13.23
CA ARG A 244 -5.60 12.15 12.10
C ARG A 244 -5.47 10.98 11.11
N PRO A 245 -5.24 11.23 9.80
CA PRO A 245 -5.12 10.16 8.80
C PRO A 245 -4.04 9.11 9.09
N GLN A 246 -3.07 9.41 9.95
CA GLN A 246 -1.95 8.54 10.32
C GLN A 246 -2.13 7.89 11.70
N GLU A 247 -3.32 8.01 12.27
CA GLU A 247 -3.69 7.43 13.56
C GLU A 247 -4.76 6.37 13.40
N SER A 248 -4.74 5.39 14.30
CA SER A 248 -5.82 4.43 14.43
C SER A 248 -6.15 4.17 15.89
N LEU A 249 -7.43 3.91 16.14
CA LEU A 249 -7.97 3.52 17.43
C LEU A 249 -8.59 2.14 17.25
N ASP A 250 -8.05 1.18 17.96
CA ASP A 250 -8.57 -0.17 18.06
C ASP A 250 -9.25 -0.34 19.42
N PHE A 251 -10.35 -1.09 19.42
CA PHE A 251 -11.09 -1.44 20.62
C PHE A 251 -11.39 -2.93 20.54
N SER A 252 -10.73 -3.70 21.38
CA SER A 252 -10.69 -5.15 21.26
C SER A 252 -10.90 -5.80 22.63
N PRO A 253 -12.03 -6.49 22.84
CA PRO A 253 -12.16 -7.43 23.94
C PRO A 253 -11.11 -8.54 23.80
N LEU A 254 -10.38 -8.84 24.87
CA LEU A 254 -9.33 -9.85 24.85
C LEU A 254 -9.95 -11.25 24.99
N ARG A 255 -9.79 -12.09 23.95
CA ARG A 255 -10.37 -13.44 23.89
C ARG A 255 -10.07 -14.25 25.16
N GLY A 256 -11.11 -14.92 25.67
CA GLY A 256 -10.99 -15.79 26.85
C GLY A 256 -10.83 -15.04 28.17
N SER A 257 -11.07 -13.72 28.16
CA SER A 257 -11.05 -12.88 29.34
C SER A 257 -12.19 -11.85 29.29
N ARG A 258 -12.57 -11.31 30.45
CA ARG A 258 -13.47 -10.14 30.53
C ARG A 258 -12.73 -8.81 30.41
N GLU A 259 -11.46 -8.86 30.00
CA GLU A 259 -10.63 -7.69 29.85
C GLU A 259 -10.83 -7.09 28.46
N VAL A 260 -10.89 -5.77 28.41
CA VAL A 260 -11.03 -5.00 27.17
C VAL A 260 -9.81 -4.12 27.02
N ALA A 261 -9.27 -4.07 25.79
CA ALA A 261 -8.17 -3.20 25.42
C ALA A 261 -8.65 -2.11 24.46
N SER A 262 -8.36 -0.84 24.78
CA SER A 262 -8.48 0.26 23.82
C SER A 262 -7.07 0.75 23.46
N THR A 263 -6.71 0.64 22.19
CA THR A 263 -5.35 0.88 21.71
C THR A 263 -5.35 1.99 20.66
N TRP A 264 -4.70 3.11 20.96
CA TRP A 264 -4.37 4.14 19.98
C TRP A 264 -2.97 3.91 19.44
N MET A 265 -2.83 4.07 18.13
CA MET A 265 -1.56 3.99 17.42
C MET A 265 -1.37 5.24 16.58
N GLY A 266 -0.30 6.00 16.82
CA GLY A 266 0.08 7.16 16.00
C GLY A 266 1.37 6.89 15.24
N ARG A 267 1.36 7.00 13.90
CA ARG A 267 2.47 6.59 13.02
C ARG A 267 3.40 7.73 12.56
N ALA A 268 3.24 8.94 13.06
CA ALA A 268 4.06 10.09 12.67
C ALA A 268 4.35 11.05 13.82
N LEU A 269 5.00 10.53 14.85
CA LEU A 269 5.55 11.37 15.91
C LEU A 269 7.00 11.73 15.62
N HIS A 270 7.35 12.97 15.91
CA HIS A 270 8.69 13.53 15.82
C HIS A 270 9.29 13.70 17.23
N ALA A 271 10.61 13.67 17.32
CA ALA A 271 11.30 14.01 18.56
C ALA A 271 10.87 15.42 19.03
N GLY A 272 10.55 15.54 20.33
CA GLY A 272 10.00 16.75 20.93
C GLY A 272 8.47 16.76 21.03
N ASP A 273 7.75 16.00 20.21
CA ASP A 273 6.28 15.93 20.25
C ASP A 273 5.81 15.45 21.62
N ALA A 274 4.79 16.12 22.16
CA ALA A 274 4.15 15.74 23.41
C ALA A 274 2.70 15.34 23.20
N LEU A 275 2.28 14.30 23.92
CA LEU A 275 0.96 13.70 23.84
C LEU A 275 0.31 13.75 25.22
N ALA A 276 -0.79 14.47 25.33
CA ALA A 276 -1.65 14.42 26.49
C ALA A 276 -2.62 13.25 26.32
N VAL A 277 -2.62 12.32 27.28
CA VAL A 277 -3.37 11.07 27.20
C VAL A 277 -4.50 11.06 28.22
N TYR A 278 -5.67 10.61 27.78
CA TYR A 278 -6.91 10.60 28.56
C TYR A 278 -7.61 9.24 28.44
N ALA A 279 -8.34 8.85 29.47
CA ALA A 279 -9.35 7.80 29.39
C ALA A 279 -10.74 8.42 29.30
N LYS A 280 -11.57 7.88 28.41
CA LYS A 280 -12.92 8.37 28.10
C LYS A 280 -13.94 7.24 28.28
N TYR A 281 -14.77 7.32 29.30
CA TYR A 281 -15.87 6.38 29.52
C TYR A 281 -17.11 6.86 28.77
N LEU A 282 -17.31 6.33 27.56
CA LEU A 282 -18.27 6.87 26.58
C LEU A 282 -19.74 6.63 26.93
N ASN A 283 -20.07 5.56 27.63
CA ASN A 283 -21.44 5.20 28.01
C ASN A 283 -21.70 5.34 29.51
N ALA A 284 -21.04 6.32 30.14
CA ALA A 284 -21.33 6.73 31.50
C ALA A 284 -22.69 7.42 31.58
N VAL A 285 -23.77 6.66 31.80
CA VAL A 285 -25.09 7.22 32.08
C VAL A 285 -25.15 7.62 33.56
N PRO A 286 -25.46 8.88 33.90
CA PRO A 286 -25.74 9.26 35.29
C PRO A 286 -27.02 8.53 35.73
N MET A 287 -26.92 7.67 36.75
CA MET A 287 -28.08 7.02 37.35
C MET A 287 -28.95 8.08 38.01
N ASP A 288 -30.08 8.40 37.40
CA ASP A 288 -31.16 9.19 37.93
C ASP A 288 -31.97 8.38 38.96
N GLY A 289 -31.37 8.16 40.14
CA GLY A 289 -32.04 7.92 41.42
C GLY A 289 -33.04 6.75 41.56
N SER A 290 -33.43 6.04 40.51
CA SER A 290 -34.51 5.06 40.57
C SER A 290 -34.12 3.69 40.00
N GLN A 291 -34.04 2.72 40.92
CA GLN A 291 -34.27 1.29 40.70
C GLN A 291 -33.28 0.47 39.84
N GLY A 292 -31.98 0.78 39.91
CA GLY A 292 -30.91 -0.18 39.59
C GLY A 292 -30.19 -0.68 40.86
N PRO A 293 -29.61 -1.90 40.88
CA PRO A 293 -28.77 -2.35 41.98
C PRO A 293 -27.66 -1.30 42.22
N SER A 294 -27.52 -0.87 43.47
CA SER A 294 -26.64 0.20 43.99
C SER A 294 -25.37 0.47 43.17
N GLY A 295 -25.47 1.31 42.13
CA GLY A 295 -24.37 1.69 41.24
C GLY A 295 -23.49 2.83 41.77
N ALA A 296 -23.68 3.24 43.03
CA ALA A 296 -23.03 4.40 43.65
C ALA A 296 -21.51 4.24 43.86
N SER A 297 -20.87 3.18 43.37
CA SER A 297 -19.42 2.96 43.54
C SER A 297 -18.73 2.20 42.40
N ILE A 298 -19.33 2.10 41.21
CA ILE A 298 -18.69 1.39 40.08
C ILE A 298 -17.72 2.33 39.37
N SER A 299 -16.60 2.63 40.02
CA SER A 299 -15.44 3.17 39.33
C SER A 299 -14.68 2.01 38.70
N CYS A 300 -14.43 2.10 37.40
CA CYS A 300 -13.57 1.18 36.67
C CYS A 300 -12.11 1.51 36.91
N GLU A 301 -11.32 0.53 37.34
CA GLU A 301 -9.87 0.66 37.36
C GLU A 301 -9.32 0.37 35.96
N VAL A 302 -8.58 1.33 35.42
CA VAL A 302 -8.01 1.27 34.08
C VAL A 302 -6.49 1.34 34.21
N THR A 303 -5.82 0.35 33.66
CA THR A 303 -4.36 0.32 33.55
C THR A 303 -3.97 0.84 32.17
N SER A 304 -2.86 1.59 32.09
CA SER A 304 -2.42 2.18 30.83
C SER A 304 -0.96 1.86 30.54
N PHE A 305 -0.68 1.51 29.30
CA PHE A 305 0.64 1.17 28.78
C PHE A 305 0.95 2.05 27.58
N LEU A 306 2.09 2.73 27.62
CA LEU A 306 2.53 3.61 26.54
C LEU A 306 3.89 3.13 26.04
N SER A 307 4.05 2.90 24.73
CA SER A 307 5.33 2.46 24.16
C SER A 307 5.57 3.06 22.77
N SER A 308 6.84 3.21 22.39
CA SER A 308 7.29 3.60 21.05
C SER A 308 8.47 2.71 20.64
N GLY A 309 8.25 1.39 20.58
CA GLY A 309 9.29 0.42 20.22
C GLY A 309 10.36 0.15 21.30
N GLY A 310 10.13 0.59 22.53
CA GLY A 310 11.03 0.42 23.68
C GLY A 310 10.31 0.02 24.97
N ILE A 311 10.96 0.21 26.12
CA ILE A 311 10.37 -0.07 27.45
C ILE A 311 9.08 0.74 27.59
N ALA A 312 7.99 0.05 27.94
CA ALA A 312 6.71 0.70 28.16
C ALA A 312 6.80 1.66 29.34
N VAL A 313 6.29 2.89 29.14
CA VAL A 313 6.03 3.84 30.21
C VAL A 313 4.67 3.48 30.78
N GLY A 314 4.66 2.84 31.94
CA GLY A 314 3.43 2.62 32.70
C GLY A 314 2.99 3.90 33.39
N ALA A 315 1.68 4.15 33.42
CA ALA A 315 1.10 5.10 34.37
C ALA A 315 0.41 4.32 35.51
N PRO A 316 0.32 4.89 36.72
CA PRO A 316 -0.43 4.25 37.79
C PRO A 316 -1.89 4.03 37.37
N PRO A 317 -2.55 2.97 37.86
CA PRO A 317 -3.96 2.72 37.55
C PRO A 317 -4.82 3.94 37.90
N ILE A 318 -5.71 4.30 36.98
CA ILE A 318 -6.65 5.40 37.17
C ILE A 318 -8.07 4.87 37.34
N ARG A 319 -8.91 5.63 38.04
CA ARG A 319 -10.33 5.31 38.22
C ARG A 319 -11.18 6.19 37.33
N VAL A 320 -11.98 5.57 36.47
CA VAL A 320 -12.95 6.25 35.58
C VAL A 320 -14.34 5.70 35.88
N GLY A 321 -15.35 6.56 35.98
CA GLY A 321 -16.70 6.14 36.34
C GLY A 321 -17.74 7.18 35.96
N PRO A 322 -19.03 6.94 36.22
CA PRO A 322 -20.09 7.86 35.81
C PRO A 322 -19.92 9.29 36.35
N GLN A 323 -19.37 9.43 37.56
CA GLN A 323 -19.09 10.72 38.19
C GLN A 323 -17.83 11.43 37.65
N ARG A 324 -16.91 10.65 37.06
CA ARG A 324 -15.67 11.15 36.44
C ARG A 324 -15.43 10.37 35.14
N PRO A 325 -16.24 10.64 34.09
CA PRO A 325 -16.20 9.86 32.86
C PRO A 325 -15.00 10.19 31.98
N PHE A 326 -14.25 11.23 32.35
CA PHE A 326 -13.02 11.65 31.68
C PHE A 326 -11.92 11.81 32.71
N ALA A 327 -10.81 11.11 32.50
CA ALA A 327 -9.65 11.15 33.38
C ALA A 327 -8.40 11.43 32.57
N PHE A 328 -7.62 12.42 33.01
CA PHE A 328 -6.28 12.66 32.49
C PHE A 328 -5.32 11.61 33.06
N ILE A 329 -4.62 10.90 32.18
CA ILE A 329 -3.67 9.84 32.54
C ILE A 329 -2.28 10.44 32.76
N GLY A 330 -1.87 11.33 31.85
CA GLY A 330 -0.57 11.97 31.93
C GLY A 330 -0.14 12.59 30.61
N LEU A 331 1.03 13.22 30.66
CA LEU A 331 1.71 13.79 29.52
C LEU A 331 2.94 12.93 29.21
N VAL A 332 3.10 12.52 27.95
CA VAL A 332 4.33 11.89 27.46
C VAL A 332 4.97 12.73 26.39
N ARG A 333 6.29 12.66 26.28
CA ARG A 333 7.06 13.32 25.22
C ARG A 333 7.97 12.31 24.54
N LEU A 334 8.09 12.40 23.22
CA LEU A 334 9.05 11.61 22.47
C LEU A 334 10.44 12.26 22.59
N VAL A 335 11.35 11.62 23.33
CA VAL A 335 12.74 12.08 23.52
C VAL A 335 13.67 11.09 22.83
N GLY A 336 14.29 11.51 21.72
CA GLY A 336 14.99 10.60 20.82
C GLY A 336 14.03 9.55 20.27
N GLU A 337 14.27 8.28 20.58
CA GLU A 337 13.42 7.16 20.12
C GLU A 337 12.45 6.63 21.20
N ARG A 338 12.40 7.26 22.37
CA ARG A 338 11.63 6.75 23.51
C ARG A 338 10.60 7.75 23.97
N LEU A 339 9.40 7.25 24.26
CA LEU A 339 8.42 8.01 25.03
C LEU A 339 8.91 8.12 26.47
N GLN A 340 8.81 9.32 27.04
CA GLN A 340 9.13 9.60 28.43
C GLN A 340 7.94 10.31 29.07
N ALA A 341 7.57 9.89 30.29
CA ALA A 341 6.58 10.61 31.07
C ALA A 341 7.13 11.99 31.45
N VAL A 342 6.33 13.03 31.22
CA VAL A 342 6.62 14.39 31.64
C VAL A 342 6.03 14.59 33.03
N ARG A 343 6.89 14.90 34.01
CA ARG A 343 6.44 15.24 35.36
C ARG A 343 5.78 16.61 35.32
N LEU A 344 4.50 16.66 35.70
CA LEU A 344 3.76 17.91 35.77
C LEU A 344 3.91 18.54 37.16
N ASP A 345 4.03 19.87 37.20
CA ASP A 345 3.85 20.64 38.42
C ASP A 345 2.36 20.89 38.71
N GLU A 346 2.08 21.57 39.83
CA GLU A 346 0.71 21.84 40.25
C GLU A 346 -0.03 22.76 39.27
N ALA A 347 0.65 23.77 38.72
CA ALA A 347 0.06 24.71 37.77
C ALA A 347 -0.31 24.02 36.45
N GLN A 348 0.58 23.17 35.94
CA GLN A 348 0.35 22.34 34.75
C GLN A 348 -0.77 21.34 34.95
N THR A 349 -0.82 20.69 36.11
CA THR A 349 -1.91 19.76 36.46
C THR A 349 -3.25 20.47 36.49
N ARG A 350 -3.30 21.66 37.11
CA ARG A 350 -4.50 22.50 37.17
C ARG A 350 -4.93 22.96 35.78
N TRP A 351 -3.99 23.36 34.94
CA TRP A 351 -4.25 23.78 33.56
C TRP A 351 -4.89 22.67 32.71
N PHE A 352 -4.38 21.43 32.79
CA PHE A 352 -5.01 20.29 32.11
C PHE A 352 -6.39 19.97 32.68
N ALA A 353 -6.57 20.07 33.99
CA ALA A 353 -7.88 19.86 34.62
C ALA A 353 -8.91 20.91 34.16
N GLU A 354 -8.54 22.18 34.10
CA GLU A 354 -9.37 23.29 33.60
C GLU A 354 -9.72 23.10 32.13
N ARG A 355 -8.73 22.78 31.27
CA ARG A 355 -8.99 22.47 29.86
C ARG A 355 -9.92 21.29 29.67
N LEU A 356 -9.70 20.21 30.43
CA LEU A 356 -10.57 19.05 30.39
C LEU A 356 -11.98 19.46 30.81
N SER A 357 -12.12 20.27 31.87
CA SER A 357 -13.42 20.76 32.35
C SER A 357 -14.16 21.59 31.28
N ALA A 358 -13.45 22.45 30.55
CA ALA A 358 -13.97 23.30 29.49
C ALA A 358 -14.12 22.58 28.13
N ALA A 359 -13.62 21.34 28.00
CA ALA A 359 -13.65 20.60 26.74
C ALA A 359 -15.10 20.38 26.25
N PRO A 360 -15.41 20.70 24.98
CA PRO A 360 -16.76 20.58 24.45
C PRO A 360 -17.24 19.14 24.52
N CYS A 361 -18.45 18.95 25.04
CA CYS A 361 -19.03 17.63 25.11
C CYS A 361 -19.81 17.29 23.85
N LYS A 362 -19.12 16.67 22.89
CA LYS A 362 -19.73 16.03 21.70
C LYS A 362 -19.92 14.52 21.92
N ALA A 363 -19.95 14.10 23.17
CA ALA A 363 -19.85 12.72 23.58
C ALA A 363 -21.23 12.07 23.79
N PRO A 364 -21.31 10.74 23.61
CA PRO A 364 -22.42 9.95 24.12
C PRO A 364 -22.64 10.12 25.62
N VAL A 365 -21.62 10.51 26.39
CA VAL A 365 -21.71 10.72 27.84
C VAL A 365 -22.62 11.88 28.23
N CYS A 366 -22.68 12.96 27.44
CA CYS A 366 -23.40 14.17 27.84
C CYS A 366 -24.86 14.19 27.38
N ASP A 367 -25.18 13.40 26.36
CA ASP A 367 -26.56 13.05 26.02
C ASP A 367 -26.61 11.58 25.58
N PRO A 368 -26.57 10.64 26.53
CA PRO A 368 -26.59 9.20 26.24
C PRO A 368 -27.90 8.77 25.57
N SER A 369 -28.94 9.60 25.66
CA SER A 369 -30.24 9.41 25.04
C SER A 369 -30.34 9.96 23.61
N SER A 370 -29.30 10.62 23.08
CA SER A 370 -29.33 11.07 21.68
C SER A 370 -29.11 9.91 20.70
N ALA A 371 -29.74 9.99 19.53
CA ALA A 371 -29.49 9.01 18.46
C ALA A 371 -28.03 9.02 17.99
N ALA A 372 -27.38 10.20 17.98
CA ALA A 372 -25.97 10.34 17.64
C ALA A 372 -25.06 9.62 18.65
N ALA A 373 -25.35 9.73 19.95
CA ALA A 373 -24.64 9.02 21.01
C ALA A 373 -24.72 7.51 20.85
N ARG A 374 -25.94 6.99 20.64
CA ARG A 374 -26.17 5.56 20.46
C ARG A 374 -25.54 5.02 19.18
N GLY A 375 -25.61 5.79 18.09
CA GLY A 375 -24.94 5.47 16.83
C GLY A 375 -23.42 5.38 16.97
N ALA A 376 -22.80 6.31 17.68
CA ALA A 376 -21.36 6.29 17.94
C ALA A 376 -20.92 5.11 18.83
N LEU A 377 -21.76 4.71 19.80
CA LEU A 377 -21.48 3.57 20.68
C LEU A 377 -21.71 2.21 20.01
N ARG A 378 -22.51 2.16 18.93
CA ARG A 378 -22.89 0.90 18.26
C ARG A 378 -21.69 0.02 17.95
N GLY A 379 -20.64 0.57 17.32
CA GLY A 379 -19.46 -0.22 16.94
C GLY A 379 -18.77 -0.86 18.15
N TYR A 380 -18.48 -0.06 19.18
CA TYR A 380 -17.84 -0.54 20.40
C TYR A 380 -18.68 -1.60 21.14
N LEU A 381 -20.00 -1.41 21.21
CA LEU A 381 -20.89 -2.39 21.83
C LEU A 381 -21.02 -3.66 20.99
N ALA A 382 -20.95 -3.56 19.66
CA ALA A 382 -20.95 -4.72 18.77
C ALA A 382 -19.73 -5.60 19.01
N ASP A 383 -18.55 -4.99 19.15
CA ASP A 383 -17.31 -5.73 19.46
C ASP A 383 -17.41 -6.38 20.85
N LEU A 384 -17.84 -5.62 21.86
CA LEU A 384 -17.95 -6.08 23.25
C LEU A 384 -18.95 -7.24 23.40
N TYR A 385 -20.17 -7.08 22.89
CA TYR A 385 -21.21 -8.10 22.98
C TYR A 385 -20.96 -9.25 22.01
N GLY A 386 -20.44 -8.98 20.82
CA GLY A 386 -20.05 -9.99 19.85
C GLY A 386 -18.99 -10.92 20.43
N SER A 387 -17.95 -10.37 21.06
CA SER A 387 -16.94 -11.18 21.74
C SER A 387 -17.53 -12.01 22.89
N ARG A 388 -18.42 -11.42 23.71
CA ARG A 388 -19.07 -12.14 24.82
C ARG A 388 -19.96 -13.28 24.34
N LEU A 389 -20.68 -13.08 23.23
CA LEU A 389 -21.52 -14.13 22.65
C LEU A 389 -20.72 -15.17 21.87
N ALA A 390 -19.56 -14.82 21.32
CA ALA A 390 -18.67 -15.75 20.63
C ALA A 390 -17.99 -16.75 21.59
N GLU A 391 -17.98 -16.47 22.90
CA GLU A 391 -17.53 -17.44 23.90
C GLU A 391 -18.48 -18.65 23.93
N THR A 392 -17.93 -19.85 23.77
CA THR A 392 -18.65 -21.11 23.84
C THR A 392 -18.19 -21.94 25.04
N PRO A 393 -19.07 -22.73 25.67
CA PRO A 393 -18.65 -23.76 26.61
C PRO A 393 -17.74 -24.79 25.93
N ILE A 394 -16.83 -25.39 26.70
CA ILE A 394 -15.92 -26.43 26.21
C ILE A 394 -16.74 -27.58 25.57
N GLY A 395 -16.45 -27.91 24.31
CA GLY A 395 -17.10 -28.99 23.56
C GLY A 395 -18.41 -28.62 22.86
N SER A 396 -18.81 -27.35 22.86
CA SER A 396 -20.03 -26.88 22.17
C SER A 396 -19.75 -26.34 20.76
N PRO A 397 -20.66 -26.52 19.79
CA PRO A 397 -20.57 -25.87 18.49
C PRO A 397 -20.73 -24.35 18.64
N GLY A 398 -19.94 -23.58 17.87
CA GLY A 398 -20.14 -22.13 17.76
C GLY A 398 -21.47 -21.81 17.10
N ASP A 399 -22.17 -20.79 17.60
CA ASP A 399 -23.38 -20.27 16.99
C ASP A 399 -23.18 -18.83 16.50
N GLY A 400 -23.97 -18.45 15.49
CA GLY A 400 -23.91 -17.12 14.92
C GLY A 400 -24.40 -16.07 15.94
N ALA A 401 -23.46 -15.42 16.63
CA ALA A 401 -23.74 -14.31 17.55
C ALA A 401 -24.22 -13.02 16.83
N GLY A 402 -23.86 -12.86 15.55
CA GLY A 402 -24.13 -11.66 14.75
C GLY A 402 -25.58 -11.19 14.76
N PRO A 403 -26.57 -12.04 14.39
CA PRO A 403 -27.97 -11.65 14.34
C PRO A 403 -28.54 -11.14 15.67
N VAL A 404 -28.07 -11.69 16.81
CA VAL A 404 -28.50 -11.26 18.14
C VAL A 404 -27.96 -9.86 18.45
N VAL A 405 -26.68 -9.64 18.20
CA VAL A 405 -26.02 -8.34 18.42
C VAL A 405 -26.62 -7.27 17.52
N ASP A 406 -26.81 -7.58 16.23
CA ASP A 406 -27.38 -6.63 15.27
C ASP A 406 -28.81 -6.21 15.64
N GLU A 407 -29.71 -7.16 15.93
CA GLU A 407 -31.09 -6.83 16.32
C GLU A 407 -31.14 -5.95 17.58
N LEU A 408 -30.37 -6.33 18.62
CA LEU A 408 -30.34 -5.59 19.88
C LEU A 408 -29.77 -4.19 19.70
N LEU A 409 -28.70 -4.05 18.93
CA LEU A 409 -28.06 -2.76 18.71
C LEU A 409 -28.86 -1.87 17.74
N ASP A 410 -29.61 -2.43 16.80
CA ASP A 410 -30.52 -1.67 15.95
C ASP A 410 -31.63 -1.03 16.78
N ARG A 411 -32.23 -1.82 17.69
CA ARG A 411 -33.22 -1.34 18.65
C ARG A 411 -32.63 -0.31 19.63
N TYR A 412 -31.40 -0.53 20.08
CA TYR A 412 -30.66 0.46 20.88
C TYR A 412 -30.50 1.77 20.11
N VAL A 413 -29.95 1.77 18.90
CA VAL A 413 -29.77 2.98 18.10
C VAL A 413 -31.11 3.70 17.87
N ALA A 414 -32.18 2.94 17.57
CA ALA A 414 -33.54 3.45 17.44
C ALA A 414 -34.14 4.02 18.75
N GLY A 415 -33.53 3.75 19.90
CA GLY A 415 -33.99 4.20 21.21
C GLY A 415 -35.13 3.38 21.80
N SER A 416 -35.47 2.23 21.20
CA SER A 416 -36.49 1.33 21.73
C SER A 416 -35.96 0.44 22.86
N LEU A 417 -34.64 0.33 22.99
CA LEU A 417 -33.96 -0.31 24.12
C LEU A 417 -32.89 0.63 24.69
N ASP A 418 -32.75 0.65 26.01
CA ASP A 418 -31.60 1.24 26.69
C ASP A 418 -30.44 0.23 26.78
N GLN A 419 -29.23 0.73 27.05
CA GLN A 419 -28.07 -0.16 27.17
C GLN A 419 -28.22 -1.21 28.30
N PRO A 420 -28.71 -0.88 29.51
CA PRO A 420 -28.94 -1.89 30.55
C PRO A 420 -29.86 -3.04 30.10
N THR A 421 -30.88 -2.76 29.31
CA THR A 421 -31.74 -3.80 28.72
C THR A 421 -31.00 -4.63 27.67
N VAL A 422 -30.18 -4.01 26.82
CA VAL A 422 -29.32 -4.75 25.88
C VAL A 422 -28.37 -5.68 26.64
N THR A 423 -27.66 -5.19 27.65
CA THR A 423 -26.80 -6.01 28.52
C THR A 423 -27.57 -7.19 29.09
N ARG A 424 -28.76 -6.93 29.66
CA ARG A 424 -29.61 -7.96 30.27
C ARG A 424 -29.96 -9.07 29.28
N TRP A 425 -30.26 -8.71 28.03
CA TRP A 425 -30.53 -9.68 26.97
C TRP A 425 -29.29 -10.42 26.49
N ILE A 426 -28.14 -9.76 26.40
CA ILE A 426 -26.86 -10.42 26.10
C ILE A 426 -26.50 -11.43 27.20
N ASP A 427 -26.63 -11.05 28.47
CA ASP A 427 -26.31 -11.92 29.60
C ASP A 427 -27.26 -13.11 29.73
N LEU A 428 -28.50 -13.00 29.24
CA LEU A 428 -29.42 -14.12 29.14
C LEU A 428 -28.84 -15.24 28.28
N VAL A 429 -28.20 -14.91 27.16
CA VAL A 429 -27.67 -15.87 26.18
C VAL A 429 -26.17 -16.13 26.27
N ALA A 430 -25.36 -15.27 26.87
CA ALA A 430 -23.90 -15.40 26.93
C ALA A 430 -23.44 -16.68 27.66
N ALA A 431 -22.37 -17.33 27.20
CA ALA A 431 -21.78 -18.45 27.94
C ALA A 431 -21.06 -17.98 29.21
N ASP A 432 -20.87 -18.89 30.17
CA ASP A 432 -19.73 -18.78 31.08
C ASP A 432 -18.64 -19.72 30.53
N PRO A 433 -17.53 -19.20 30.00
CA PRO A 433 -16.49 -20.02 29.38
C PRO A 433 -15.83 -20.99 30.39
N LYS A 434 -15.98 -20.76 31.70
CA LYS A 434 -15.46 -21.63 32.76
C LYS A 434 -16.42 -22.75 33.13
N GLN A 435 -17.67 -22.71 32.68
CA GLN A 435 -18.67 -23.73 32.96
C GLN A 435 -18.60 -24.83 31.89
N ALA A 436 -18.37 -26.08 32.31
CA ALA A 436 -18.49 -27.22 31.41
C ALA A 436 -19.94 -27.38 30.96
N ALA A 437 -20.16 -27.73 29.68
CA ALA A 437 -21.48 -28.14 29.21
C ALA A 437 -21.93 -29.34 30.07
N GLY A 438 -23.04 -29.17 30.80
CA GLY A 438 -23.40 -30.07 31.89
C GLY A 438 -24.76 -30.74 31.75
N ALA A 439 -25.50 -30.44 30.68
CA ALA A 439 -26.84 -31.01 30.46
C ALA A 439 -26.84 -31.94 29.23
N PRO A 440 -27.56 -33.08 29.29
CA PRO A 440 -27.82 -33.88 28.10
C PRO A 440 -28.57 -33.01 27.08
N SER A 441 -28.15 -33.04 25.83
CA SER A 441 -28.86 -32.41 24.72
C SER A 441 -30.27 -32.99 24.66
N GLY A 442 -31.27 -32.20 25.05
CA GLY A 442 -32.68 -32.61 25.00
C GLY A 442 -33.30 -32.34 23.62
N PRO A 443 -34.45 -32.97 23.30
CA PRO A 443 -35.17 -32.67 22.07
C PRO A 443 -35.58 -31.19 22.06
N SER A 444 -35.06 -30.45 21.07
CA SER A 444 -35.24 -29.01 20.90
C SER A 444 -36.72 -28.57 20.98
N ASP A 445 -37.64 -29.40 20.50
CA ASP A 445 -39.04 -29.04 20.35
C ASP A 445 -39.81 -28.95 21.68
N ALA A 446 -39.50 -29.82 22.65
CA ALA A 446 -40.14 -29.80 23.96
C ALA A 446 -39.73 -28.55 24.76
N LEU A 447 -38.43 -28.25 24.76
CA LEU A 447 -37.89 -27.05 25.40
C LEU A 447 -38.42 -25.77 24.74
N ALA A 448 -38.50 -25.76 23.41
CA ALA A 448 -39.02 -24.63 22.66
C ALA A 448 -40.52 -24.39 22.91
N GLY A 449 -41.32 -25.45 23.02
CA GLY A 449 -42.75 -25.35 23.35
C GLY A 449 -42.99 -24.76 24.74
N GLU A 450 -42.14 -25.10 25.71
CA GLU A 450 -42.20 -24.60 27.08
C GLU A 450 -41.72 -23.15 27.21
N MET A 451 -40.56 -22.82 26.65
CA MET A 451 -39.88 -21.55 26.96
C MET A 451 -40.24 -20.39 26.01
N ARG A 452 -40.66 -20.68 24.76
CA ARG A 452 -40.97 -19.62 23.78
C ARG A 452 -42.13 -18.69 24.21
N PRO A 453 -43.25 -19.19 24.76
CA PRO A 453 -44.32 -18.31 25.26
C PRO A 453 -43.85 -17.39 26.39
N ARG A 454 -43.00 -17.90 27.27
CA ARG A 454 -42.44 -17.17 28.41
C ARG A 454 -41.49 -16.05 27.97
N LEU A 455 -40.58 -16.36 27.03
CA LEU A 455 -39.67 -15.36 26.44
C LEU A 455 -40.46 -14.27 25.69
N SER A 456 -41.47 -14.66 24.92
CA SER A 456 -42.34 -13.72 24.20
C SER A 456 -43.13 -12.82 25.16
N ALA A 457 -43.72 -13.38 26.21
CA ALA A 457 -44.48 -12.62 27.22
C ALA A 457 -43.60 -11.60 27.98
N ALA A 458 -42.31 -11.88 28.15
CA ALA A 458 -41.35 -10.96 28.74
C ALA A 458 -40.76 -9.93 27.76
N GLY A 459 -41.23 -9.91 26.50
CA GLY A 459 -40.76 -8.99 25.47
C GLY A 459 -39.32 -9.26 25.00
N VAL A 460 -38.83 -10.50 25.14
CA VAL A 460 -37.50 -10.88 24.68
C VAL A 460 -37.46 -10.80 23.15
N PRO A 461 -36.48 -10.07 22.55
CA PRO A 461 -36.33 -10.02 21.09
C PRO A 461 -36.16 -11.41 20.47
N GLN A 462 -36.67 -11.59 19.26
CA GLN A 462 -36.78 -12.92 18.65
C GLN A 462 -35.41 -13.58 18.46
N ALA A 463 -34.39 -12.86 17.99
CA ALA A 463 -33.06 -13.43 17.83
C ALA A 463 -32.47 -13.88 19.18
N VAL A 464 -32.72 -13.14 20.26
CA VAL A 464 -32.28 -13.49 21.63
C VAL A 464 -33.01 -14.76 22.10
N ALA A 465 -34.33 -14.82 21.91
CA ALA A 465 -35.12 -15.98 22.29
C ALA A 465 -34.66 -17.24 21.54
N ASP A 466 -34.45 -17.15 20.22
CA ASP A 466 -33.99 -18.27 19.41
C ASP A 466 -32.57 -18.68 19.78
N ALA A 467 -31.66 -17.74 20.07
CA ALA A 467 -30.31 -18.04 20.54
C ALA A 467 -30.32 -18.74 21.92
N PHE A 468 -31.16 -18.27 22.84
CA PHE A 468 -31.33 -18.90 24.15
C PHE A 468 -31.81 -20.35 24.01
N LEU A 469 -32.86 -20.58 23.22
CA LEU A 469 -33.41 -21.92 22.99
C LEU A 469 -32.39 -22.85 22.33
N ARG A 470 -31.68 -22.39 21.30
CA ARG A 470 -30.62 -23.17 20.64
C ARG A 470 -29.51 -23.56 21.62
N ARG A 471 -28.92 -22.59 22.31
CA ARG A 471 -27.84 -22.84 23.29
C ARG A 471 -28.30 -23.76 24.42
N ALA A 472 -29.52 -23.56 24.90
CA ALA A 472 -30.13 -24.42 25.91
C ALA A 472 -30.34 -25.87 25.40
N SER A 473 -30.75 -26.07 24.15
CA SER A 473 -30.88 -27.40 23.54
C SER A 473 -29.53 -28.09 23.34
N PHE A 474 -28.46 -27.33 23.13
CA PHE A 474 -27.08 -27.83 23.09
C PHE A 474 -26.49 -28.12 24.48
N GLY A 475 -27.28 -27.96 25.54
CA GLY A 475 -26.85 -28.28 26.90
C GLY A 475 -25.84 -27.29 27.48
N TRP A 476 -25.78 -26.05 26.95
CA TRP A 476 -24.90 -25.00 27.46
C TRP A 476 -25.14 -24.72 28.95
N TRP A 477 -26.37 -24.93 29.41
CA TRP A 477 -26.78 -24.68 30.79
C TRP A 477 -27.63 -25.81 31.35
N SER A 478 -27.41 -26.13 32.63
CA SER A 478 -28.31 -27.00 33.40
C SER A 478 -29.70 -26.35 33.54
N PRO A 479 -30.77 -27.13 33.79
CA PRO A 479 -32.09 -26.57 34.03
C PRO A 479 -32.11 -25.48 35.12
N ALA A 480 -31.39 -25.69 36.22
CA ALA A 480 -31.28 -24.71 37.30
C ALA A 480 -30.58 -23.40 36.87
N GLU A 481 -29.54 -23.50 36.03
CA GLU A 481 -28.84 -22.31 35.52
C GLU A 481 -29.69 -21.57 34.48
N ARG A 482 -30.45 -22.27 33.63
CA ARG A 482 -31.43 -21.63 32.74
C ARG A 482 -32.45 -20.81 33.52
N GLU A 483 -32.99 -21.38 34.58
CA GLU A 483 -33.96 -20.68 35.43
C GLU A 483 -33.32 -19.52 36.20
N ALA A 484 -32.08 -19.66 36.64
CA ALA A 484 -31.33 -18.56 37.24
C ALA A 484 -31.12 -17.40 36.25
N ARG A 485 -30.82 -17.70 34.97
CA ARG A 485 -30.65 -16.71 33.91
C ARG A 485 -31.95 -15.98 33.57
N LEU A 486 -33.05 -16.72 33.41
CA LEU A 486 -34.38 -16.13 33.19
C LEU A 486 -34.75 -15.17 34.34
N ARG A 487 -34.51 -15.59 35.59
CA ARG A 487 -34.73 -14.73 36.77
C ARG A 487 -33.83 -13.50 36.79
N ARG A 488 -32.52 -13.64 36.48
CA ARG A 488 -31.59 -12.49 36.36
C ARG A 488 -32.03 -11.51 35.26
N ALA A 489 -32.65 -12.02 34.20
CA ALA A 489 -33.23 -11.24 33.12
C ALA A 489 -34.61 -10.64 33.45
N GLY A 490 -35.14 -10.85 34.67
CA GLY A 490 -36.45 -10.35 35.09
C GLY A 490 -37.64 -11.15 34.56
N ILE A 491 -37.41 -12.37 34.06
CA ILE A 491 -38.45 -13.23 33.46
C ILE A 491 -39.01 -14.16 34.54
N ALA A 492 -40.29 -13.96 34.89
CA ALA A 492 -41.00 -14.74 35.89
C ALA A 492 -41.02 -16.26 35.57
N PRO A 493 -40.99 -17.16 36.57
CA PRO A 493 -41.07 -18.61 36.38
C PRO A 493 -42.36 -19.04 35.69
N LEU A 494 -42.42 -20.28 35.21
CA LEU A 494 -43.63 -20.80 34.57
C LEU A 494 -44.79 -20.88 35.59
N PRO A 495 -46.01 -20.50 35.20
CA PRO A 495 -47.19 -20.76 36.03
C PRO A 495 -47.30 -22.27 36.32
N GLY A 496 -47.34 -22.66 37.60
CA GLY A 496 -47.40 -24.08 38.00
C GLY A 496 -46.06 -24.71 38.40
N GLU A 497 -44.92 -24.05 38.17
CA GLU A 497 -43.59 -24.62 38.46
C GLU A 497 -43.34 -24.74 39.97
N LEU A 498 -43.78 -23.74 40.74
CA LEU A 498 -43.74 -23.80 42.20
C LEU A 498 -44.55 -24.99 42.70
N GLU A 499 -45.74 -25.23 42.14
CA GLU A 499 -46.60 -26.35 42.50
C GLU A 499 -45.99 -27.71 42.14
N ALA A 500 -45.39 -27.82 40.95
CA ALA A 500 -44.72 -29.04 40.52
C ALA A 500 -43.49 -29.36 41.39
N GLN A 501 -42.65 -28.37 41.70
CA GLN A 501 -41.48 -28.54 42.55
C GLN A 501 -41.86 -28.73 44.04
N ALA A 502 -42.93 -28.09 44.48
CA ALA A 502 -43.49 -28.29 45.81
C ALA A 502 -44.08 -29.69 45.99
N ALA A 503 -44.71 -30.25 44.94
CA ALA A 503 -45.17 -31.64 44.96
C ALA A 503 -44.00 -32.62 45.14
N ALA A 504 -42.85 -32.35 44.53
CA ALA A 504 -41.64 -33.17 44.70
C ALA A 504 -41.07 -33.12 46.13
N THR A 505 -41.27 -32.02 46.86
CA THR A 505 -40.90 -31.89 48.28
C THR A 505 -41.99 -32.38 49.24
N ARG A 506 -43.04 -33.02 48.72
CA ARG A 506 -44.23 -33.48 49.47
C ARG A 506 -44.90 -32.34 50.26
N ALA A 507 -44.73 -31.10 49.82
CA ALA A 507 -45.39 -29.97 50.45
C ALA A 507 -46.91 -30.10 50.29
N LEU A 508 -47.64 -29.79 51.35
CA LEU A 508 -49.09 -29.85 51.31
C LEU A 508 -49.63 -28.79 50.35
N PRO A 509 -50.60 -29.11 49.47
CA PRO A 509 -51.16 -28.16 48.51
C PRO A 509 -51.64 -26.85 49.16
N GLY A 510 -52.18 -26.92 50.38
CA GLY A 510 -52.58 -25.75 51.16
C GLY A 510 -51.42 -24.81 51.54
N HIS A 511 -50.22 -25.34 51.83
CA HIS A 511 -49.05 -24.52 52.11
C HIS A 511 -48.51 -23.87 50.83
N VAL A 512 -48.55 -24.61 49.72
CA VAL A 512 -48.16 -24.10 48.40
C VAL A 512 -49.06 -22.94 48.01
N ALA A 513 -50.38 -23.06 48.21
CA ALA A 513 -51.35 -22.01 47.94
C ALA A 513 -51.13 -20.73 48.78
N LEU A 514 -50.54 -20.83 49.96
CA LEU A 514 -50.21 -19.68 50.81
C LEU A 514 -48.93 -18.96 50.35
N ILE A 515 -47.93 -19.71 49.88
CA ILE A 515 -46.65 -19.15 49.43
C ILE A 515 -46.72 -18.65 47.98
N LYS A 516 -47.55 -19.28 47.14
CA LYS A 516 -47.66 -18.99 45.72
C LYS A 516 -47.89 -17.51 45.40
N PRO A 517 -48.85 -16.79 46.03
CA PRO A 517 -49.05 -15.37 45.75
C PRO A 517 -47.80 -14.54 46.03
N MET A 518 -47.05 -14.85 47.08
CA MET A 518 -45.81 -14.12 47.40
C MET A 518 -44.71 -14.33 46.35
N VAL A 519 -44.68 -15.51 45.72
CA VAL A 519 -43.76 -15.80 44.62
C VAL A 519 -44.22 -15.10 43.33
N GLU A 520 -45.50 -15.15 43.01
CA GLU A 520 -46.08 -14.53 41.81
C GLU A 520 -46.02 -13.00 41.85
N GLU A 521 -46.18 -12.41 43.02
CA GLU A 521 -46.09 -10.96 43.25
C GLU A 521 -44.64 -10.47 43.44
N GLY A 522 -43.66 -11.36 43.35
CA GLY A 522 -42.24 -11.04 43.48
C GLY A 522 -41.77 -10.66 44.89
N ALA A 523 -42.61 -10.88 45.91
CA ALA A 523 -42.23 -10.67 47.30
C ALA A 523 -41.13 -11.64 47.74
N MET A 524 -41.12 -12.86 47.20
CA MET A 524 -40.01 -13.81 47.36
C MET A 524 -39.72 -14.57 46.06
N THR A 525 -38.53 -15.13 45.93
CA THR A 525 -38.20 -15.99 44.78
C THR A 525 -38.82 -17.39 44.93
N ALA A 526 -39.08 -18.09 43.82
CA ALA A 526 -39.58 -19.46 43.86
C ALA A 526 -38.67 -20.41 44.67
N ALA A 527 -37.34 -20.22 44.60
CA ALA A 527 -36.37 -20.97 45.40
C ALA A 527 -36.55 -20.73 46.90
N GLN A 528 -36.74 -19.47 47.32
CA GLN A 528 -37.04 -19.14 48.71
C GLN A 528 -38.40 -19.73 49.14
N GLY A 529 -39.40 -19.68 48.27
CA GLY A 529 -40.69 -20.34 48.50
C GLY A 529 -40.54 -21.85 48.73
N LEU A 530 -39.71 -22.53 47.94
CA LEU A 530 -39.43 -23.96 48.10
C LEU A 530 -38.61 -24.27 49.35
N GLU A 531 -37.65 -23.42 49.72
CA GLU A 531 -36.93 -23.55 50.99
C GLU A 531 -37.88 -23.46 52.19
N TRP A 532 -38.82 -22.51 52.15
CA TRP A 532 -39.88 -22.38 53.16
C TRP A 532 -40.79 -23.61 53.21
N LEU A 533 -41.26 -24.08 52.05
CA LEU A 533 -42.09 -25.27 51.96
C LEU A 533 -41.36 -26.53 52.45
N ALA A 534 -40.09 -26.71 52.08
CA ALA A 534 -39.27 -27.84 52.54
C ALA A 534 -39.00 -27.77 54.05
N LEU A 535 -38.73 -26.58 54.58
CA LEU A 535 -38.51 -26.38 56.01
C LEU A 535 -39.76 -26.73 56.83
N VAL A 536 -40.93 -26.25 56.40
CA VAL A 536 -42.23 -26.54 57.03
C VAL A 536 -42.60 -28.02 56.91
N THR A 537 -42.38 -28.64 55.75
CA THR A 537 -42.64 -30.08 55.56
C THR A 537 -41.77 -30.94 56.45
N ARG A 538 -40.45 -30.67 56.51
CA ARG A 538 -39.53 -31.40 57.41
C ARG A 538 -39.89 -31.23 58.88
N ALA A 539 -40.21 -30.01 59.31
CA ALA A 539 -40.61 -29.73 60.68
C ALA A 539 -41.89 -30.50 61.05
N ARG A 540 -42.86 -30.58 60.14
CA ARG A 540 -44.10 -31.34 60.36
C ARG A 540 -43.86 -32.85 60.39
N GLU A 541 -42.96 -33.37 59.57
CA GLU A 541 -42.57 -34.78 59.59
C GLU A 541 -41.84 -35.13 60.90
N ALA A 542 -40.96 -34.24 61.39
CA ALA A 542 -40.27 -34.38 62.66
C ALA A 542 -41.21 -34.24 63.88
N GLY A 543 -42.25 -33.41 63.75
CA GLY A 543 -43.24 -33.14 64.79
C GLY A 543 -44.44 -34.10 64.83
N ARG A 544 -44.47 -35.16 64.01
CA ARG A 544 -45.49 -36.20 64.17
C ARG A 544 -45.30 -36.84 65.54
N PRO A 545 -46.30 -36.77 66.43
CA PRO A 545 -46.17 -37.34 67.76
C PRO A 545 -45.93 -38.86 67.65
N ARG A 546 -44.96 -39.40 68.40
CA ARG A 546 -45.12 -40.75 68.94
C ARG A 546 -46.43 -40.68 69.74
N GLU A 547 -47.39 -41.54 69.41
CA GLU A 547 -48.73 -41.56 70.04
C GLU A 547 -48.63 -41.29 71.56
N GLY A 548 -49.19 -40.15 72.01
CA GLY A 548 -49.32 -39.86 73.45
C GLY A 548 -48.94 -38.46 73.97
N ALA A 549 -48.38 -37.54 73.16
CA ALA A 549 -47.96 -36.22 73.66
C ALA A 549 -48.72 -35.04 73.01
N ALA A 550 -49.92 -34.76 73.49
CA ALA A 550 -50.58 -33.47 73.28
C ALA A 550 -50.68 -32.75 74.64
N GLY A 551 -49.65 -31.94 74.95
CA GLY A 551 -49.68 -31.03 76.09
C GLY A 551 -50.30 -29.69 75.68
N PRO A 552 -51.00 -28.99 76.60
CA PRO A 552 -51.57 -27.67 76.33
C PRO A 552 -50.47 -26.63 76.01
N PRO A 553 -50.82 -25.53 75.30
CA PRO A 553 -49.87 -24.50 74.88
C PRO A 553 -49.11 -23.91 76.08
N VAL A 554 -47.79 -23.71 75.90
CA VAL A 554 -46.93 -23.15 76.95
C VAL A 554 -47.23 -21.65 77.09
N PRO A 555 -47.55 -21.11 78.27
CA PRO A 555 -48.04 -19.73 78.42
C PRO A 555 -47.03 -18.61 78.13
N ASN A 556 -45.82 -18.91 77.66
CA ASN A 556 -44.79 -17.92 77.30
C ASN A 556 -43.85 -18.53 76.25
N PRO A 557 -44.08 -18.30 74.95
CA PRO A 557 -43.21 -18.82 73.91
C PRO A 557 -41.81 -18.21 74.04
N PRO A 558 -40.74 -18.94 73.69
CA PRO A 558 -39.39 -18.41 73.72
C PRO A 558 -39.28 -17.11 72.89
N PRO A 559 -38.47 -16.10 73.31
CA PRO A 559 -38.35 -14.81 72.61
C PRO A 559 -37.94 -14.89 71.12
N GLN A 560 -37.42 -16.04 70.68
CA GLN A 560 -37.09 -16.29 69.27
C GLN A 560 -38.33 -16.62 68.41
N VAL A 561 -39.32 -17.31 68.99
CA VAL A 561 -40.57 -17.67 68.30
C VAL A 561 -41.41 -16.43 68.05
N GLN A 562 -41.48 -15.52 69.04
CA GLN A 562 -42.17 -14.25 68.90
C GLN A 562 -41.52 -13.35 67.84
N ARG A 563 -40.19 -13.21 67.87
CA ARG A 563 -39.44 -12.48 66.82
C ARG A 563 -39.63 -13.05 65.42
N LEU A 564 -39.77 -14.36 65.30
CA LEU A 564 -40.03 -15.02 64.02
C LEU A 564 -41.41 -14.66 63.47
N ALA A 565 -42.46 -14.69 64.31
CA ALA A 565 -43.81 -14.32 63.90
C ALA A 565 -43.91 -12.84 63.48
N GLU A 566 -43.33 -11.94 64.29
CA GLU A 566 -43.25 -10.51 63.96
C GLU A 566 -42.48 -10.27 62.65
N GLY A 567 -41.37 -10.97 62.45
CA GLY A 567 -40.55 -10.88 61.25
C GLY A 567 -41.26 -11.39 59.99
N LEU A 568 -42.01 -12.50 60.09
CA LEU A 568 -42.83 -13.01 58.99
C LEU A 568 -43.95 -12.03 58.63
N GLY A 569 -44.62 -11.45 59.64
CA GLY A 569 -45.62 -10.40 59.45
C GLY A 569 -45.03 -9.16 58.77
N ALA A 570 -43.85 -8.71 59.20
CA ALA A 570 -43.15 -7.56 58.60
C ALA A 570 -42.74 -7.80 57.15
N LYS A 571 -42.45 -9.05 56.77
CA LYS A 571 -42.11 -9.45 55.38
C LYS A 571 -43.35 -9.71 54.52
N GLY A 572 -44.55 -9.67 55.09
CA GLY A 572 -45.82 -9.79 54.39
C GLY A 572 -46.29 -11.23 54.16
N PHE A 573 -45.87 -12.19 54.99
CA PHE A 573 -46.39 -13.56 54.92
C PHE A 573 -47.88 -13.61 55.29
N PRO A 574 -48.70 -14.48 54.65
CA PRO A 574 -50.10 -14.63 55.03
C PRO A 574 -50.26 -15.14 56.46
N GLU A 575 -51.26 -14.62 57.17
CA GLU A 575 -51.57 -15.02 58.56
C GLU A 575 -51.67 -16.54 58.75
N PRO A 576 -52.33 -17.32 57.87
CA PRO A 576 -52.37 -18.77 58.02
C PRO A 576 -50.98 -19.42 57.99
N PHE A 577 -50.05 -18.88 57.18
CA PHE A 577 -48.68 -19.38 57.11
C PHE A 577 -47.87 -19.00 58.35
N ILE A 578 -48.06 -17.78 58.88
CA ILE A 578 -47.45 -17.33 60.13
C ILE A 578 -47.85 -18.26 61.28
N LEU A 579 -49.14 -18.58 61.40
CA LEU A 579 -49.65 -19.48 62.43
C LEU A 579 -49.08 -20.91 62.31
N ILE A 580 -48.90 -21.41 61.08
CA ILE A 580 -48.27 -22.72 60.84
C ILE A 580 -46.82 -22.72 61.32
N VAL A 581 -46.04 -21.72 60.91
CA VAL A 581 -44.61 -21.61 61.28
C VAL A 581 -44.45 -21.39 62.79
N HIS A 582 -45.29 -20.53 63.39
CA HIS A 582 -45.32 -20.28 64.82
C HIS A 582 -45.67 -21.55 65.60
N GLY A 583 -46.74 -22.26 65.22
CA GLY A 583 -47.15 -23.50 65.89
C GLY A 583 -46.09 -24.61 65.81
N LEU A 584 -45.41 -24.75 64.67
CA LEU A 584 -44.31 -25.70 64.52
C LEU A 584 -43.09 -25.33 65.38
N ALA A 585 -42.79 -24.03 65.52
CA ALA A 585 -41.69 -23.55 66.34
C ALA A 585 -41.99 -23.64 67.84
N ASP A 586 -43.22 -23.32 68.26
CA ASP A 586 -43.69 -23.45 69.65
C ASP A 586 -43.73 -24.91 70.11
N ALA A 587 -44.14 -25.82 69.21
CA ALA A 587 -44.05 -27.27 69.43
C ALA A 587 -42.62 -27.83 69.38
N GLY A 588 -41.59 -26.99 69.21
CA GLY A 588 -40.18 -27.39 69.11
C GLY A 588 -39.82 -28.22 67.87
N SER A 589 -40.76 -28.40 66.95
CA SER A 589 -40.61 -29.20 65.73
C SER A 589 -39.88 -28.43 64.62
N LEU A 590 -39.89 -27.09 64.70
CA LEU A 590 -39.11 -26.19 63.86
C LEU A 590 -38.14 -25.38 64.72
N LYS A 591 -36.85 -25.42 64.39
CA LYS A 591 -35.85 -24.55 65.04
C LYS A 591 -36.07 -23.11 64.60
N ALA A 592 -36.39 -22.22 65.54
CA ALA A 592 -36.62 -20.80 65.25
C ALA A 592 -35.40 -20.13 64.58
N ALA A 593 -34.17 -20.56 64.88
CA ALA A 593 -32.96 -20.06 64.25
C ALA A 593 -32.90 -20.33 62.73
N ASP A 594 -33.28 -21.52 62.29
CA ASP A 594 -33.27 -21.90 60.86
C ASP A 594 -34.30 -21.09 60.07
N ALA A 595 -35.47 -20.85 60.67
CA ALA A 595 -36.51 -20.02 60.09
C ALA A 595 -36.13 -18.54 60.06
N LEU A 596 -35.42 -18.03 61.09
CA LEU A 596 -34.93 -16.65 61.13
C LEU A 596 -33.80 -16.40 60.10
N ASP A 597 -32.90 -17.36 59.88
CA ASP A 597 -31.89 -17.27 58.82
C ASP A 597 -32.55 -17.20 57.44
N LEU A 598 -33.53 -18.07 57.18
CA LEU A 598 -34.28 -18.06 55.94
C LEU A 598 -35.08 -16.77 55.74
N LEU A 599 -35.66 -16.24 56.82
CA LEU A 599 -36.37 -14.96 56.82
C LEU A 599 -35.45 -13.78 56.50
N ALA A 600 -34.23 -13.76 57.03
CA ALA A 600 -33.25 -12.71 56.75
C ALA A 600 -32.88 -12.65 55.27
N ARG A 601 -32.84 -13.81 54.59
CA ARG A 601 -32.58 -13.90 53.14
C ARG A 601 -33.80 -13.57 52.29
N THR A 602 -35.02 -13.67 52.85
CA THR A 602 -36.27 -13.42 52.12
C THR A 602 -36.47 -11.91 51.94
N LYS A 603 -36.61 -11.45 50.69
CA LYS A 603 -36.99 -10.05 50.43
C LYS A 603 -38.42 -9.85 50.96
N GLY A 604 -38.70 -8.70 51.56
CA GLY A 604 -40.05 -8.38 52.03
C GLY A 604 -40.78 -7.59 50.96
N ARG A 605 -42.11 -7.52 51.03
CA ARG A 605 -42.81 -6.35 50.51
C ARG A 605 -42.31 -5.14 51.30
N GLU A 606 -41.52 -4.26 50.68
CA GLU A 606 -41.48 -2.88 51.17
C GLU A 606 -42.92 -2.40 51.09
N ARG A 607 -43.52 -2.07 52.25
CA ARG A 607 -44.83 -1.43 52.28
C ARG A 607 -44.72 -0.16 51.42
N ARG A 608 -45.29 -0.20 50.23
CA ARG A 608 -45.60 1.01 49.47
C ARG A 608 -46.62 1.85 50.23
#